data_AF-A0A2W6PCL6-F1
#
_entry.id   AF-A0A2W6PCL6-F1
#
_cell.length_a   1.000
_cell.length_b   1.000
_cell.length_c   1.000
_cell.angle_alpha   90.00
_cell.angle_beta   90.00
_cell.angle_gamma   90.00
#
_symmetry.space_group_name_H-M   'P 1'
#
loop_
_entity.id
_entity.type
_entity.pdbx_description
1 polymer ?
#
loop_
_entity_poly.entity_id
_entity_poly.type
_entity_poly.pdbx_seq_one_letter_code
_entity_poly.pdbx_strand_id
1 'polypeptide(L)'
;CYSRQPELAAKLMKDVIAEPYRERLLPGFRQARQAVAEIGAVASGISGSGPTLFALCDKPDTAQRVADWLGKNYLQNQEGFVHICRLDTAGARVLEY
;
A
#
# COMPACT_ATOMS: atom_id res chain seq x y z
N CYS A 1 11.52 -14.79 9.96
CA CYS A 1 12.35 -13.64 9.51
C CYS A 1 13.56 -13.50 10.40
N TYR A 2 14.72 -13.19 9.81
CA TYR A 2 16.05 -13.21 10.42
C TYR A 2 16.13 -12.53 11.80
N SER A 3 15.73 -11.26 11.93
CA SER A 3 15.90 -10.47 13.17
C SER A 3 14.61 -10.05 13.89
N ARG A 4 13.43 -10.32 13.31
CA ARG A 4 12.09 -9.99 13.87
C ARG A 4 11.90 -8.54 14.34
N GLN A 5 12.39 -7.55 13.60
CA GLN A 5 12.26 -6.12 13.92
C GLN A 5 11.31 -5.40 12.95
N PRO A 6 9.97 -5.50 13.13
CA PRO A 6 9.00 -4.96 12.18
C PRO A 6 9.00 -3.42 12.11
N GLU A 7 9.18 -2.74 13.25
CA GLU A 7 9.24 -1.27 13.28
C GLU A 7 10.45 -0.73 12.52
N LEU A 8 11.61 -1.37 12.68
CA LEU A 8 12.81 -1.01 11.92
C LEU A 8 12.62 -1.26 10.43
N ALA A 9 12.03 -2.41 10.07
CA ALA A 9 11.72 -2.72 8.68
C ALA A 9 10.82 -1.64 8.07
N ALA A 10 9.73 -1.25 8.74
CA ALA A 10 8.83 -0.19 8.27
C ALA A 10 9.54 1.17 8.11
N LYS A 11 10.38 1.56 9.07
CA LYS A 11 11.19 2.81 8.98
C LYS A 11 12.14 2.83 7.78
N LEU A 12 12.61 1.67 7.34
CA LEU A 12 13.51 1.52 6.18
C LEU A 12 12.76 1.37 4.85
N MET A 13 11.43 1.25 4.85
CA MET A 13 10.59 1.23 3.63
C MET A 13 10.46 2.64 3.03
N LYS A 14 11.59 3.20 2.60
CA LYS A 14 11.67 4.50 1.93
C LYS A 14 12.41 4.35 0.60
N ASP A 15 11.68 4.51 -0.50
CA ASP A 15 12.30 4.58 -1.82
C ASP A 15 12.82 5.99 -2.08
N VAL A 16 14.13 6.10 -2.27
CA VAL A 16 14.83 7.35 -2.60
C VAL A 16 15.26 7.43 -4.07
N ILE A 17 14.99 6.38 -4.85
CA ILE A 17 15.47 6.23 -6.22
C ILE A 17 14.34 6.34 -7.24
N ALA A 18 13.23 5.61 -7.12
CA ALA A 18 12.19 5.62 -8.16
C ALA A 18 11.00 6.50 -7.81
N GLU A 19 10.48 6.38 -6.58
CA GLU A 19 9.31 7.12 -6.11
C GLU A 19 9.41 8.64 -6.28
N PRO A 20 10.52 9.34 -5.95
CA PRO A 20 10.62 10.80 -6.09
C PRO A 20 10.40 11.32 -7.52
N TYR A 21 10.73 10.50 -8.53
CA TYR A 21 10.54 10.85 -9.94
C TYR A 21 9.16 10.41 -10.46
N ARG A 22 8.59 9.34 -9.89
CA ARG A 22 7.32 8.76 -10.33
C ARG A 22 6.09 9.38 -9.68
N GLU A 23 6.18 9.86 -8.43
CA GLU A 23 5.03 10.39 -7.71
C GLU A 23 4.32 11.54 -8.46
N ARG A 24 5.07 12.30 -9.27
CA ARG A 24 4.54 13.40 -10.10
C ARG A 24 3.62 12.91 -11.22
N LEU A 25 3.76 11.65 -11.63
CA LEU A 25 2.94 11.00 -12.65
C LEU A 25 1.67 10.38 -12.06
N LEU A 26 1.52 10.37 -10.74
CA LEU A 26 0.44 9.69 -10.03
C LEU A 26 -0.47 10.73 -9.34
N PRO A 27 -1.59 11.12 -9.97
CA PRO A 27 -2.55 12.05 -9.39
C PRO A 27 -2.97 11.61 -7.98
N GLY A 28 -2.90 12.54 -7.02
CA GLY A 28 -3.31 12.29 -5.63
C GLY A 28 -2.37 11.41 -4.80
N PHE A 29 -1.28 10.87 -5.34
CA PHE A 29 -0.40 9.93 -4.60
C PHE A 29 0.19 10.54 -3.33
N ARG A 30 0.73 11.76 -3.41
CA ARG A 30 1.30 12.45 -2.25
C ARG A 30 0.27 12.66 -1.13
N GLN A 31 -0.95 13.07 -1.50
CA GLN A 31 -2.05 13.25 -0.56
C GLN A 31 -2.48 11.91 0.06
N ALA A 32 -2.57 10.86 -0.75
CA ALA A 32 -2.90 9.53 -0.28
C ALA A 32 -1.85 8.98 0.69
N ARG A 33 -0.57 9.11 0.36
CA ARG A 33 0.55 8.71 1.24
C ARG A 33 0.47 9.40 2.61
N GLN A 34 0.18 10.70 2.63
CA GLN A 34 0.01 11.45 3.88
C GLN A 34 -1.20 10.95 4.67
N ALA A 35 -2.36 10.83 4.02
CA ALA A 35 -3.60 10.44 4.69
C ALA A 35 -3.54 9.01 5.26
N VAL A 36 -2.98 8.04 4.53
CA VAL A 36 -2.86 6.68 5.06
C VAL A 36 -1.88 6.59 6.23
N ALA A 37 -0.84 7.42 6.25
CA ALA A 37 0.06 7.55 7.40
C ALA A 37 -0.68 8.13 8.62
N GLU A 38 -1.48 9.18 8.44
CA GLU A 38 -2.30 9.79 9.49
C GLU A 38 -3.36 8.82 10.04
N ILE A 39 -3.93 7.94 9.20
CA ILE A 39 -4.86 6.88 9.62
C ILE A 39 -4.14 5.82 10.47
N GLY A 40 -2.85 5.59 10.22
CA GLY A 40 -2.01 4.69 11.02
C GLY A 40 -1.34 3.56 10.22
N ALA A 41 -1.26 3.66 8.88
CA ALA A 41 -0.43 2.73 8.10
C ALA A 41 1.04 2.86 8.53
N VAL A 42 1.73 1.72 8.71
CA VAL A 42 3.12 1.70 9.18
C VAL A 42 4.11 2.08 8.08
N ALA A 43 3.75 1.84 6.82
CA ALA A 43 4.49 2.25 5.63
C ALA A 43 3.53 2.28 4.43
N SER A 44 3.85 3.08 3.42
CA SER A 44 3.13 3.08 2.14
C SER A 44 4.07 3.46 1.00
N GLY A 45 3.67 3.13 -0.22
CA GLY A 45 4.48 3.43 -1.40
C GLY A 45 3.78 3.02 -2.69
N ILE A 46 4.50 3.17 -3.80
CA ILE A 46 4.05 2.73 -5.12
C ILE A 46 4.17 1.20 -5.19
N SER A 47 3.11 0.50 -5.60
CA SER A 47 3.19 -0.92 -5.94
C SER A 47 3.78 -1.07 -7.34
N GLY A 48 5.00 -1.62 -7.43
CA GLY A 48 5.72 -1.76 -8.70
C GLY A 48 6.02 -0.43 -9.37
N SER A 49 5.51 -0.23 -10.59
CA SER A 49 5.63 1.03 -11.33
C SER A 49 4.50 2.04 -11.07
N GLY A 50 3.48 1.65 -10.31
CA GLY A 50 2.23 2.40 -10.20
C GLY A 50 1.30 2.13 -11.39
N PRO A 51 0.07 2.69 -11.36
CA PRO A 51 -0.41 3.74 -10.44
C PRO A 51 -0.92 3.24 -9.08
N THR A 52 -0.93 1.92 -8.85
CA THR A 52 -1.38 1.31 -7.59
C THR A 52 -0.53 1.77 -6.40
N LEU A 53 -1.18 2.16 -5.31
CA LEU A 53 -0.58 2.43 -4.01
C LEU A 53 -0.73 1.19 -3.11
N PHE A 54 0.31 0.84 -2.36
CA PHE A 54 0.20 -0.10 -1.26
C PHE A 54 0.32 0.64 0.08
N ALA A 55 -0.39 0.15 1.10
CA ALA A 55 -0.28 0.62 2.48
C ALA A 55 -0.15 -0.61 3.40
N LEU A 56 0.95 -0.70 4.13
CA LEU A 56 1.20 -1.74 5.11
C LEU A 56 0.50 -1.34 6.42
N CYS A 57 -0.36 -2.23 6.94
CA CYS A 57 -1.07 -2.05 8.20
C CYS A 57 -0.82 -3.27 9.09
N ASP A 58 -0.57 -3.04 10.37
CA ASP A 58 -0.36 -4.09 11.38
C ASP A 58 -1.65 -4.54 12.07
N LYS A 59 -2.72 -3.76 11.93
CA LYS A 59 -4.05 -4.01 12.53
C LYS A 59 -5.14 -4.06 11.45
N PRO A 60 -6.07 -5.05 11.51
CA PRO A 60 -7.20 -5.13 10.59
C PRO A 60 -8.05 -3.84 10.55
N ASP A 61 -8.35 -3.25 11.69
CA ASP A 61 -9.17 -2.02 11.77
C ASP A 61 -8.50 -0.83 11.07
N THR A 62 -7.17 -0.72 11.17
CA THR A 62 -6.41 0.28 10.42
C THR A 62 -6.46 0.00 8.92
N ALA A 63 -6.30 -1.27 8.51
CA ALA A 63 -6.40 -1.65 7.11
C ALA A 63 -7.77 -1.32 6.52
N GLN A 64 -8.85 -1.51 7.28
CA GLN A 64 -10.20 -1.15 6.85
C GLN A 64 -10.36 0.36 6.69
N ARG A 65 -9.95 1.16 7.69
CA ARG A 65 -10.01 2.63 7.60
C ARG A 65 -9.19 3.17 6.43
N VAL A 66 -8.02 2.60 6.17
CA VAL A 66 -7.19 2.92 5.01
C VAL A 66 -7.92 2.55 3.72
N ALA A 67 -8.51 1.36 3.64
CA ALA A 67 -9.23 0.91 2.45
C ALA A 67 -10.43 1.83 2.12
N ASP A 68 -11.21 2.19 3.13
CA ASP A 68 -12.35 3.10 2.99
C ASP A 68 -11.92 4.48 2.51
N TRP A 69 -10.80 5.00 3.04
CA TRP A 69 -10.26 6.29 2.62
C TRP A 69 -9.76 6.26 1.18
N LEU A 70 -8.99 5.22 0.79
CA LEU A 70 -8.50 5.06 -0.57
C LEU A 70 -9.63 4.89 -1.57
N GLY A 71 -10.66 4.13 -1.22
CA GLY A 71 -11.85 3.94 -2.06
C GLY A 71 -12.57 5.24 -2.37
N LYS A 72 -12.59 6.18 -1.42
CA LYS A 72 -13.26 7.49 -1.57
C LYS A 72 -12.38 8.56 -2.21
N ASN A 73 -11.06 8.51 -2.00
CA ASN A 73 -10.18 9.66 -2.28
C ASN A 73 -9.05 9.37 -3.29
N TYR A 74 -8.74 8.10 -3.56
CA TYR A 74 -7.62 7.74 -4.45
C TYR A 74 -8.07 7.14 -5.78
N LEU A 75 -9.24 6.47 -5.82
CA LEU A 75 -9.80 5.96 -7.07
C LEU A 75 -10.09 7.12 -8.04
N GLN A 76 -9.63 6.98 -9.28
CA GLN A 76 -9.79 8.02 -10.31
C GLN A 76 -11.07 7.84 -11.15
N ASN A 77 -11.60 6.61 -11.19
CA ASN A 77 -12.78 6.24 -11.96
C ASN A 77 -13.39 4.95 -11.38
N GLN A 78 -14.42 4.42 -12.06
CA GLN A 78 -15.17 3.23 -11.62
C GLN A 78 -14.45 1.90 -11.86
N GLU A 79 -13.32 1.89 -12.58
CA GLU A 79 -12.55 0.67 -12.87
C GLU A 79 -11.58 0.34 -11.73
N GLY A 80 -11.25 1.33 -10.91
CA GLY A 80 -10.36 1.15 -9.76
C GLY A 80 -11.03 0.40 -8.62
N PHE A 81 -10.22 -0.32 -7.84
CA PHE A 81 -10.66 -1.06 -6.66
C PHE A 81 -9.62 -0.99 -5.53
N VAL A 82 -10.07 -1.34 -4.33
CA VAL A 82 -9.20 -1.44 -3.14
C VAL A 82 -9.37 -2.82 -2.52
N HIS A 83 -8.26 -3.50 -2.26
CA HIS A 83 -8.24 -4.80 -1.60
C HIS A 83 -7.31 -4.80 -0.39
N ILE A 84 -7.79 -5.39 0.70
CA ILE A 84 -6.96 -5.74 1.84
C ILE A 84 -6.37 -7.12 1.57
N CYS A 85 -5.06 -7.18 1.44
CA CYS A 85 -4.34 -8.40 1.09
C CYS A 85 -3.42 -8.85 2.22
N ARG A 86 -3.10 -10.14 2.22
CA ARG A 86 -1.95 -10.72 2.93
C ARG A 86 -1.01 -11.31 1.88
N LEU A 87 0.24 -11.58 2.28
CA LEU A 87 1.18 -12.29 1.41
C LEU A 87 0.60 -13.67 1.06
N ASP A 88 0.53 -14.00 -0.24
CA ASP A 88 0.22 -15.36 -0.68
C ASP A 88 1.46 -16.23 -0.48
N THR A 89 1.40 -17.13 0.49
CA THR A 89 2.53 -18.02 0.83
C THR A 89 2.63 -19.24 -0.07
N ALA A 90 1.61 -19.54 -0.88
CA ALA A 90 1.66 -20.68 -1.80
C ALA A 90 2.16 -20.25 -3.19
N GLY A 91 1.91 -19.00 -3.59
CA GLY A 91 2.20 -18.53 -4.94
C GLY A 91 1.27 -19.17 -5.99
N ALA A 92 1.82 -19.49 -7.16
CA ALA A 92 1.05 -20.13 -8.22
C ALA A 92 0.68 -21.58 -7.86
N ARG A 93 -0.59 -21.96 -8.08
CA ARG A 93 -1.15 -23.28 -7.79
C ARG A 93 -2.21 -23.65 -8.81
N VAL A 94 -2.38 -24.94 -9.07
CA VAL A 94 -3.45 -25.46 -9.93
C VAL A 94 -4.78 -25.34 -9.20
N LEU A 95 -5.82 -24.86 -9.89
CA LEU A 95 -7.18 -24.83 -9.35
C LEU A 95 -7.87 -26.15 -9.71
N GLU A 96 -8.41 -26.82 -8.71
CA GLU A 96 -9.34 -27.94 -8.92
C GLU A 96 -10.74 -27.36 -9.14
N TYR A 97 -11.38 -27.75 -10.24
CA TYR A 97 -12.74 -27.37 -10.61
C TYR A 97 -13.68 -28.56 -10.48
#